data_AF-F9ZK75-F1
#
_entry.id   AF-F9ZK75-F1
#
_cell.length_a   1.000
_cell.length_b   1.000
_cell.length_c   1.000
_cell.angle_alpha   90.00
_cell.angle_beta   90.00
_cell.angle_gamma   90.00
#
_symmetry.space_group_name_H-M   'P 1'
#
loop_
_entity.id
_entity.type
_entity.pdbx_description
1 polymer ?
#
loop_
_entity_poly.entity_id
_entity_poly.type
_entity_poly.pdbx_seq_one_letter_code
_entity_poly.pdbx_strand_id
1 'polypeptide(L)'
;MKNIFSKKKASVPGFLVPRVRKHHVSMLYTNYETEWRVFAEGSLRNKVFHDDVLNRGDKCLVCNKSLGTANSNKTSHIEKHHHCYMRLCTGKILPENSYDIYRKASKTEFPLVPDCRQCKIDNPKYYIGCIKKVFPVHRKCHCKIHKVEKYLFEKLGKKLQRAYVLASENAAATHTTVRKKQ
;
A
#
# COMPACT_ATOMS: atom_id res chain seq x y z
N MET A 1 -28.18 17.61 -31.71
CA MET A 1 -27.04 17.77 -30.78
C MET A 1 -26.96 16.52 -29.90
N LYS A 2 -25.94 15.66 -30.08
CA LYS A 2 -25.78 14.46 -29.26
C LYS A 2 -25.01 14.82 -27.99
N ASN A 3 -25.69 14.81 -26.85
CA ASN A 3 -25.08 14.96 -25.53
C ASN A 3 -24.05 13.86 -25.31
N ILE A 4 -22.78 14.21 -25.45
CA ILE A 4 -21.65 13.37 -25.06
C ILE A 4 -21.66 13.39 -23.53
N PHE A 5 -22.30 12.37 -22.94
CA PHE A 5 -22.16 12.08 -21.52
C PHE A 5 -20.67 11.98 -21.20
N SER A 6 -20.17 13.04 -20.57
CA SER A 6 -18.81 13.12 -20.07
C SER A 6 -18.65 11.98 -19.07
N LYS A 7 -18.00 10.88 -19.49
CA LYS A 7 -17.67 9.74 -18.63
C LYS A 7 -16.92 10.33 -17.44
N LYS A 8 -17.57 10.45 -16.27
CA LYS A 8 -16.92 10.78 -15.00
C LYS A 8 -15.68 9.89 -14.91
N LYS A 9 -14.49 10.46 -15.08
CA LYS A 9 -13.24 9.72 -14.87
C LYS A 9 -13.36 9.17 -13.45
N ALA A 10 -13.36 7.84 -13.30
CA ALA A 10 -13.43 7.20 -12.00
C ALA A 10 -12.34 7.81 -11.10
N SER A 11 -12.76 8.65 -10.16
CA SER A 11 -11.90 9.26 -9.17
C SER A 11 -11.40 8.16 -8.27
N VAL A 12 -10.10 8.13 -8.00
CA VAL A 12 -9.53 7.19 -7.02
C VAL A 12 -10.20 7.45 -5.67
N PRO A 13 -10.89 6.47 -5.05
CA PRO A 13 -11.42 6.63 -3.72
C PRO A 13 -10.32 7.06 -2.75
N GLY A 14 -10.56 8.11 -1.96
CA GLY A 14 -9.53 8.67 -1.07
C GLY A 14 -9.00 7.65 -0.06
N PHE A 15 -9.83 6.68 0.36
CA PHE A 15 -9.38 5.60 1.23
C PHE A 15 -8.44 4.61 0.55
N LEU A 16 -8.30 4.57 -0.78
CA LEU A 16 -7.31 3.71 -1.43
C LEU A 16 -5.93 4.35 -1.49
N VAL A 17 -5.82 5.65 -1.19
CA VAL A 17 -4.53 6.33 -1.07
C VAL A 17 -4.03 6.11 0.37
N PRO A 18 -2.91 5.38 0.58
CA PRO A 18 -2.28 5.25 1.87
C PRO A 18 -1.94 6.64 2.41
N ARG A 19 -2.16 6.85 3.72
CA ARG A 19 -1.77 8.10 4.38
C ARG A 19 -0.24 8.21 4.60
N VAL A 20 0.49 7.11 4.43
CA VAL A 20 1.94 7.01 4.65
C VAL A 20 2.61 6.37 3.44
N ARG A 21 3.70 6.97 2.93
CA ARG A 21 4.49 6.44 1.81
C ARG A 21 5.21 5.15 2.20
N LYS A 22 5.39 4.22 1.25
CA LYS A 22 6.23 3.01 1.40
C LYS A 22 7.61 3.36 1.97
N HIS A 23 8.25 4.42 1.48
CA HIS A 23 9.56 4.88 1.96
C HIS A 23 9.53 5.39 3.41
N HIS A 24 8.50 6.12 3.82
CA HIS A 24 8.37 6.57 5.21
C HIS A 24 8.14 5.40 6.16
N VAL A 25 7.41 4.38 5.72
CA VAL A 25 7.16 3.18 6.53
C VAL A 25 8.45 2.41 6.77
N SER A 26 9.29 2.26 5.75
CA SER A 26 10.61 1.62 5.90
C SER A 26 11.47 2.32 6.96
N MET A 27 11.45 3.66 7.00
CA MET A 27 12.16 4.41 8.06
C MET A 27 11.57 4.21 9.46
N LEU A 28 10.25 4.00 9.60
CA LEU A 28 9.62 3.74 10.90
C LEU A 28 9.93 2.34 11.45
N TYR A 29 10.21 1.39 10.56
CA TYR A 29 10.48 -0.01 10.89
C TYR A 29 11.93 -0.40 10.63
N THR A 30 12.91 0.49 10.77
CA THR A 30 14.32 0.14 10.56
C THR A 30 14.75 -1.09 11.37
N ASN A 31 14.27 -1.24 12.60
CA ASN A 31 14.54 -2.40 13.45
C ASN A 31 13.65 -3.63 13.15
N TYR A 32 12.69 -3.50 12.24
CA TYR A 32 11.72 -4.53 11.84
C TYR A 32 11.57 -4.61 10.31
N GLU A 33 12.64 -4.26 9.59
CA GLU A 33 12.58 -4.12 8.13
C GLU A 33 12.20 -5.46 7.48
N THR A 34 12.77 -6.55 8.00
CA THR A 34 12.47 -7.91 7.55
C THR A 34 10.99 -8.23 7.71
N GLU A 35 10.42 -8.11 8.91
CA GLU A 35 9.02 -8.42 9.21
C GLU A 35 8.06 -7.56 8.38
N TRP A 36 8.44 -6.30 8.15
CA TRP A 36 7.71 -5.40 7.27
C TRP A 36 7.76 -5.89 5.81
N ARG A 37 8.94 -6.23 5.26
CA ARG A 37 9.08 -6.76 3.88
C ARG A 37 8.37 -8.09 3.72
N VAL A 38 8.38 -8.94 4.75
CA VAL A 38 7.60 -10.18 4.80
C VAL A 38 6.10 -9.88 4.63
N PHE A 39 5.58 -8.83 5.27
CA PHE A 39 4.19 -8.42 5.04
C PHE A 39 3.98 -7.75 3.67
N ALA A 40 4.78 -6.74 3.33
CA ALA A 40 4.56 -5.87 2.17
C ALA A 40 4.88 -6.54 0.82
N GLU A 41 5.73 -7.56 0.81
CA GLU A 41 6.20 -8.24 -0.41
C GLU A 41 6.01 -9.76 -0.30
N GLY A 42 6.43 -10.36 0.82
CA GLY A 42 6.36 -11.80 1.02
C GLY A 42 4.93 -12.36 1.03
N SER A 43 4.03 -11.77 1.82
CA SER A 43 2.64 -12.23 1.98
C SER A 43 1.87 -12.21 0.66
N LEU A 44 2.22 -11.29 -0.25
CA LEU A 44 1.63 -11.22 -1.58
C LEU A 44 1.96 -12.44 -2.44
N ARG A 45 2.98 -13.23 -2.09
CA ARG A 45 3.35 -14.48 -2.77
C ARG A 45 2.88 -15.74 -2.04
N ASN A 46 2.28 -15.59 -0.85
CA ASN A 46 1.62 -16.70 -0.17
C ASN A 46 0.26 -17.00 -0.83
N LYS A 47 0.00 -18.27 -1.15
CA LYS A 47 -1.19 -18.76 -1.85
C LYS A 47 -2.47 -18.50 -1.06
N VAL A 48 -2.48 -18.84 0.23
CA VAL A 48 -3.64 -18.63 1.12
C VAL A 48 -3.99 -17.15 1.18
N PHE A 49 -2.98 -16.28 1.39
CA PHE A 49 -3.20 -14.82 1.40
C PHE A 49 -3.66 -14.28 0.05
N HIS A 50 -3.09 -14.78 -1.05
CA HIS A 50 -3.47 -14.39 -2.39
C HIS A 50 -4.93 -14.73 -2.69
N ASP A 51 -5.31 -15.98 -2.45
CA ASP A 51 -6.64 -16.51 -2.75
C ASP A 51 -7.68 -15.80 -1.86
N ASP A 52 -7.41 -15.62 -0.56
CA ASP A 52 -8.31 -14.89 0.34
C ASP A 52 -8.47 -13.41 -0.03
N VAL A 53 -7.42 -12.74 -0.55
CA VAL A 53 -7.54 -11.35 -1.03
C VAL A 53 -8.38 -11.26 -2.30
N LEU A 54 -8.22 -12.20 -3.24
CA LEU A 54 -9.00 -12.23 -4.48
C LEU A 54 -10.47 -12.62 -4.24
N ASN A 55 -10.73 -13.57 -3.33
CA ASN A 55 -12.08 -14.07 -3.05
C ASN A 55 -12.97 -13.06 -2.31
N ARG A 56 -12.42 -11.94 -1.84
CA ARG A 56 -13.18 -10.88 -1.16
C ARG A 56 -14.08 -10.07 -2.07
N GLY A 57 -13.93 -10.18 -3.39
CA GLY A 57 -14.82 -9.51 -4.33
C GLY A 57 -14.37 -9.66 -5.77
N ASP A 58 -15.33 -9.61 -6.68
CA ASP A 58 -15.14 -9.79 -8.12
C ASP A 58 -14.90 -8.47 -8.86
N LYS A 59 -14.91 -7.32 -8.16
CA LYS A 59 -14.82 -5.97 -8.75
C LYS A 59 -13.61 -5.20 -8.26
N CYS A 60 -13.00 -4.47 -9.18
CA CYS A 60 -11.92 -3.53 -8.89
C CYS A 60 -12.47 -2.30 -8.18
N LEU A 61 -11.99 -2.01 -6.96
CA LEU A 61 -12.49 -0.91 -6.14
C LEU A 61 -12.31 0.50 -6.73
N VAL A 62 -11.44 0.65 -7.72
CA VAL A 62 -11.20 1.96 -8.37
C VAL A 62 -12.16 2.20 -9.53
N CYS A 63 -12.35 1.22 -10.41
CA CYS A 63 -13.12 1.40 -11.64
C CYS A 63 -14.47 0.69 -11.63
N ASN A 64 -14.77 -0.07 -10.57
CA ASN A 64 -15.97 -0.88 -10.36
C ASN A 64 -16.24 -1.93 -11.46
N LYS A 65 -15.24 -2.21 -12.32
CA LYS A 65 -15.33 -3.26 -13.34
C LYS A 65 -14.89 -4.60 -12.74
N SER A 66 -15.39 -5.69 -13.31
CA SER A 66 -14.98 -7.04 -12.91
C SER A 66 -13.46 -7.19 -13.00
N LEU A 67 -12.87 -7.88 -12.03
CA LEU A 67 -11.46 -8.26 -12.00
C LEU A 67 -11.11 -9.32 -13.05
N GLY A 68 -12.13 -9.90 -13.70
CA GLY A 68 -11.99 -10.99 -14.66
C GLY A 68 -11.74 -12.31 -13.94
N THR A 69 -12.29 -13.41 -14.49
CA THR A 69 -11.84 -14.74 -14.12
C THR A 69 -10.45 -14.96 -14.74
N ALA A 70 -9.62 -15.77 -14.08
CA ALA A 70 -8.25 -16.07 -14.50
C ALA A 70 -8.12 -16.65 -15.94
N ASN A 71 -9.24 -16.97 -16.62
CA ASN A 71 -9.28 -17.65 -17.92
C ASN A 71 -9.69 -16.79 -19.14
N SER A 72 -9.85 -15.47 -19.00
CA SER A 72 -10.08 -14.64 -20.20
C SER A 72 -8.75 -14.27 -20.86
N ASN A 73 -8.49 -14.68 -22.10
CA ASN A 73 -7.26 -14.38 -22.90
C ASN A 73 -6.96 -12.88 -23.15
N LYS A 74 -7.57 -11.96 -22.38
CA LYS A 74 -7.28 -10.53 -22.27
C LYS A 74 -7.28 -10.09 -20.81
N THR A 75 -6.73 -10.90 -19.89
CA THR A 75 -6.71 -10.60 -18.45
C THR A 75 -6.01 -9.26 -18.21
N SER A 76 -6.77 -8.26 -17.79
CA SER A 76 -6.18 -7.11 -17.11
C SER A 76 -5.44 -7.62 -15.87
N HIS A 77 -4.10 -7.63 -15.90
CA HIS A 77 -3.28 -8.02 -14.74
C HIS A 77 -3.85 -7.43 -13.44
N ILE A 78 -4.14 -8.30 -12.46
CA ILE A 78 -4.66 -7.91 -11.14
C ILE A 78 -3.47 -7.67 -10.22
N GLU A 79 -3.45 -6.51 -9.59
CA GLU A 79 -2.47 -6.11 -8.58
C GLU A 79 -3.12 -6.12 -7.20
N LYS A 80 -2.33 -6.42 -6.17
CA LYS A 80 -2.74 -6.36 -4.76
C LYS A 80 -2.22 -5.07 -4.15
N HIS A 81 -3.09 -4.07 -4.06
CA HIS A 81 -2.75 -2.74 -3.55
C HIS A 81 -2.79 -2.70 -2.02
N HIS A 82 -1.69 -2.32 -1.39
CA HIS A 82 -1.67 -2.05 0.06
C HIS A 82 -2.25 -0.67 0.35
N HIS A 83 -3.34 -0.63 1.11
CA HIS A 83 -3.86 0.59 1.70
C HIS A 83 -3.07 1.04 2.94
N CYS A 84 -2.49 0.09 3.68
CA CYS A 84 -1.70 0.37 4.86
C CYS A 84 -0.46 -0.53 4.88
N TYR A 85 0.70 0.09 5.07
CA TYR A 85 1.98 -0.59 5.18
C TYR A 85 2.44 -0.74 6.66
N MET A 86 1.68 -0.23 7.62
CA MET A 86 2.02 -0.25 9.05
C MET A 86 1.75 -1.60 9.74
N ARG A 87 1.90 -2.71 9.03
CA ARG A 87 1.65 -4.06 9.56
C ARG A 87 2.90 -4.90 9.42
N LEU A 88 3.16 -5.71 10.44
CA LEU A 88 4.23 -6.71 10.47
C LEU A 88 3.61 -8.11 10.34
N CYS A 89 4.28 -9.05 9.70
CA CYS A 89 3.78 -10.42 9.66
C CYS A 89 4.19 -11.18 10.93
N THR A 90 3.30 -12.04 11.43
CA THR A 90 3.56 -12.88 12.62
C THR A 90 3.68 -14.37 12.30
N GLY A 91 3.41 -14.77 11.05
CA GLY A 91 3.60 -16.15 10.61
C GLY A 91 5.07 -16.50 10.49
N LYS A 92 5.42 -17.77 10.77
CA LYS A 92 6.78 -18.28 10.56
C LYS A 92 7.18 -18.17 9.10
N ILE A 93 8.48 -18.08 8.81
CA ILE A 93 8.95 -18.07 7.43
C ILE A 93 8.81 -19.48 6.84
N LEU A 94 8.21 -19.56 5.66
CA LEU A 94 8.06 -20.80 4.91
C LEU A 94 9.39 -21.26 4.31
N PRO A 95 9.64 -22.58 4.21
CA PRO A 95 10.74 -23.09 3.40
C PRO A 95 10.50 -22.77 1.92
N GLU A 96 11.58 -22.61 1.15
CA GLU A 96 11.53 -22.13 -0.24
C GLU A 96 10.69 -23.01 -1.18
N ASN A 97 10.60 -24.31 -0.89
CA ASN A 97 9.82 -25.30 -1.64
C ASN A 97 8.40 -25.50 -1.11
N SER A 98 7.93 -24.66 -0.19
CA SER A 98 6.58 -24.77 0.36
C SER A 98 5.52 -24.65 -0.72
N TYR A 99 4.53 -25.56 -0.67
CA TYR A 99 3.35 -25.55 -1.55
C TYR A 99 2.56 -24.24 -1.47
N ASP A 100 2.60 -23.56 -0.32
CA ASP A 100 1.90 -22.29 -0.11
C ASP A 100 2.62 -21.09 -0.78
N ILE A 101 3.75 -21.28 -1.46
CA ILE A 101 4.41 -20.25 -2.28
C ILE A 101 4.00 -20.44 -3.75
N TYR A 102 3.01 -19.66 -4.22
CA TYR A 102 2.44 -19.89 -5.56
C TYR A 102 3.28 -19.30 -6.72
N ARG A 103 4.27 -18.47 -6.42
CA ARG A 103 5.24 -17.97 -7.41
C ARG A 103 6.58 -17.60 -6.79
N LYS A 104 7.64 -17.70 -7.58
CA LYS A 104 8.98 -17.24 -7.21
C LYS A 104 9.04 -15.71 -7.06
N ALA A 105 9.95 -15.25 -6.20
CA ALA A 105 10.34 -13.85 -6.14
C ALA A 105 11.10 -13.45 -7.41
N SER A 106 10.87 -12.24 -7.91
CA SER A 106 11.75 -11.61 -8.90
C SER A 106 13.03 -11.10 -8.25
N LYS A 107 14.04 -10.74 -9.05
CA LYS A 107 15.36 -10.28 -8.57
C LYS A 107 15.31 -9.12 -7.58
N THR A 108 14.28 -8.28 -7.65
CA THR A 108 14.11 -7.08 -6.83
C THR A 108 13.08 -7.25 -5.69
N GLU A 109 12.44 -8.41 -5.58
CA GLU A 109 11.46 -8.71 -4.53
C GLU A 109 12.12 -9.38 -3.34
N PHE A 110 11.60 -9.13 -2.14
CA PHE A 110 12.05 -9.85 -0.94
C PHE A 110 11.79 -11.36 -1.06
N PRO A 111 12.78 -12.24 -0.78
CA PRO A 111 12.68 -13.67 -1.07
C PRO A 111 11.82 -14.44 -0.07
N LEU A 112 11.71 -13.97 1.18
CA LEU A 112 11.00 -14.70 2.24
C LEU A 112 9.48 -14.56 2.13
N VAL A 113 8.77 -15.63 2.48
CA VAL A 113 7.30 -15.68 2.49
C VAL A 113 6.83 -16.15 3.87
N PRO A 114 5.85 -15.49 4.50
CA PRO A 114 5.30 -15.93 5.77
C PRO A 114 4.28 -17.07 5.58
N ASP A 115 4.15 -17.89 6.60
CA ASP A 115 3.08 -18.87 6.74
C ASP A 115 1.78 -18.18 7.14
N CYS A 116 1.07 -17.71 6.12
CA CYS A 116 -0.25 -17.10 6.29
C CYS A 116 -1.33 -18.13 6.66
N ARG A 117 -1.14 -19.42 6.38
CA ARG A 117 -2.08 -20.47 6.77
C ARG A 117 -2.05 -20.64 8.28
N GLN A 118 -0.85 -20.79 8.84
CA GLN A 118 -0.63 -20.80 10.29
C GLN A 118 -1.16 -19.51 10.93
N CYS A 119 -0.80 -18.33 10.41
CA CYS A 119 -1.29 -17.06 10.96
C CYS A 119 -2.83 -16.97 10.96
N LYS A 120 -3.49 -17.49 9.92
CA LYS A 120 -4.96 -17.54 9.83
C LYS A 120 -5.59 -18.43 10.90
N ILE A 121 -4.96 -19.58 11.21
CA ILE A 121 -5.44 -20.53 12.22
C ILE A 121 -5.17 -19.99 13.63
N ASP A 122 -3.93 -19.58 13.89
CA ASP A 122 -3.46 -19.22 15.24
C ASP A 122 -3.92 -17.81 15.64
N ASN A 123 -4.04 -16.89 14.67
CA ASN A 123 -4.31 -15.47 14.89
C ASN A 123 -5.38 -14.92 13.93
N PRO A 124 -6.60 -15.50 13.89
CA PRO A 124 -7.61 -15.20 12.86
C PRO A 124 -8.00 -13.71 12.82
N LYS A 125 -8.15 -13.05 13.98
CA LYS A 125 -8.47 -11.61 14.04
C LYS A 125 -7.38 -10.75 13.42
N TYR A 126 -6.10 -11.09 13.68
CA TYR A 126 -4.96 -10.37 13.10
C TYR A 126 -4.90 -10.58 11.59
N TYR A 127 -5.03 -11.83 11.15
CA TYR A 127 -5.05 -12.20 9.73
C TYR A 127 -6.15 -11.47 8.95
N ILE A 128 -7.39 -11.46 9.48
CA ILE A 128 -8.50 -10.69 8.89
C ILE A 128 -8.16 -9.19 8.82
N GLY A 129 -7.52 -8.66 9.86
CA GLY A 129 -6.99 -7.30 9.87
C GLY A 129 -6.01 -7.03 8.73
N CYS A 130 -5.09 -7.96 8.47
CA CYS A 130 -4.09 -7.88 7.40
C CYS A 130 -4.74 -7.90 6.02
N ILE A 131 -5.56 -8.91 5.71
CA ILE A 131 -6.17 -9.01 4.38
C ILE A 131 -7.04 -7.77 4.08
N LYS A 132 -7.77 -7.24 5.07
CA LYS A 132 -8.60 -6.02 4.92
C LYS A 132 -7.81 -4.77 4.53
N LYS A 133 -6.49 -4.76 4.67
CA LYS A 133 -5.61 -3.66 4.25
C LYS A 133 -5.03 -3.83 2.85
N VAL A 134 -5.34 -4.93 2.17
CA VAL A 134 -4.89 -5.19 0.80
C VAL A 134 -6.11 -5.36 -0.10
N PHE A 135 -6.08 -4.74 -1.28
CA PHE A 135 -7.21 -4.71 -2.20
C PHE A 135 -6.81 -5.15 -3.60
N PRO A 136 -7.56 -6.06 -4.23
CA PRO A 136 -7.34 -6.40 -5.62
C PRO A 136 -7.82 -5.26 -6.53
N VAL A 137 -6.97 -4.82 -7.44
CA VAL A 137 -7.27 -3.77 -8.40
C VAL A 137 -6.63 -4.10 -9.76
N HIS A 138 -7.21 -3.61 -10.85
CA HIS A 138 -6.53 -3.72 -12.15
C HIS A 138 -5.21 -2.96 -12.13
N ARG A 139 -4.19 -3.45 -12.82
CA ARG A 139 -2.88 -2.78 -12.96
C ARG A 139 -2.99 -1.32 -13.40
N LYS A 140 -3.85 -1.02 -14.38
CA LYS A 140 -4.11 0.37 -14.80
C LYS A 140 -4.67 1.25 -13.67
N CYS A 141 -5.50 0.67 -12.80
CA CYS A 141 -6.04 1.36 -11.63
C CYS A 141 -4.99 1.51 -10.53
N HIS A 142 -4.17 0.49 -10.30
CA HIS A 142 -3.02 0.54 -9.39
C HIS A 142 -2.07 1.68 -9.77
N CYS A 143 -1.70 1.80 -11.05
CA CYS A 143 -0.88 2.93 -11.54
C CYS A 143 -1.54 4.30 -11.31
N LYS A 144 -2.88 4.39 -11.41
CA LYS A 144 -3.61 5.65 -11.11
C LYS A 144 -3.55 5.98 -9.62
N ILE A 145 -3.70 4.98 -8.75
CA ILE A 145 -3.55 5.17 -7.31
C ILE A 145 -2.16 5.74 -7.00
N HIS A 146 -1.08 5.12 -7.51
CA HIS A 146 0.29 5.60 -7.33
C HIS A 146 0.52 7.02 -7.84
N LYS A 147 -0.12 7.41 -8.95
CA LYS A 147 -0.05 8.80 -9.44
C LYS A 147 -0.71 9.78 -8.48
N VAL A 148 -1.88 9.43 -7.92
CA VAL A 148 -2.58 10.26 -6.95
C VAL A 148 -1.80 10.34 -5.64
N GLU A 149 -1.26 9.21 -5.16
CA GLU A 149 -0.36 9.17 -4.00
C GLU A 149 0.83 10.12 -4.20
N LYS A 150 1.56 9.98 -5.31
CA LYS A 150 2.72 10.82 -5.63
C LYS A 150 2.36 12.30 -5.54
N TYR A 151 1.29 12.72 -6.22
CA TYR A 151 0.80 14.10 -6.21
C TYR A 151 0.45 14.60 -4.81
N LEU A 152 -0.35 13.85 -4.04
CA LEU A 152 -0.78 14.25 -2.71
C LEU A 152 0.39 14.41 -1.74
N PHE A 153 1.34 13.48 -1.79
CA PHE A 153 2.51 13.53 -0.94
C PHE A 153 3.52 14.61 -1.36
N GLU A 154 3.69 14.90 -2.65
CA GLU A 154 4.48 16.06 -3.10
C GLU A 154 3.87 17.37 -2.61
N LYS A 155 2.54 17.50 -2.69
CA LYS A 155 1.83 18.67 -2.16
C LYS A 155 1.98 18.79 -0.65
N LEU A 156 1.90 17.67 0.08
CA LEU A 156 2.13 17.64 1.53
C LEU A 156 3.56 18.05 1.88
N GLY A 157 4.57 17.52 1.19
CA GLY A 157 5.98 17.89 1.38
C GLY A 157 6.21 19.39 1.20
N LYS A 158 5.67 19.98 0.13
CA LYS A 158 5.73 21.44 -0.10
C LYS A 158 5.06 22.24 1.03
N LYS A 159 3.93 21.77 1.55
CA LYS A 159 3.23 22.42 2.68
C LYS A 159 4.05 22.35 3.96
N LEU A 160 4.63 21.19 4.28
CA LEU A 160 5.46 20.99 5.46
C LEU A 160 6.74 21.83 5.40
N GLN A 161 7.40 21.88 4.23
CA GLN A 161 8.58 22.71 4.03
C GLN A 161 8.28 24.20 4.25
N ARG A 162 7.16 24.71 3.70
CA ARG A 162 6.72 26.09 3.94
C ARG A 162 6.42 26.35 5.41
N ALA A 163 5.74 25.44 6.09
CA ALA A 163 5.44 25.56 7.51
C ALA A 163 6.72 25.59 8.37
N TYR A 164 7.72 24.78 8.01
CA TYR A 164 9.01 24.75 8.68
C TYR A 164 9.80 26.06 8.48
N VAL A 165 9.82 26.59 7.26
CA VAL A 165 10.45 27.89 6.95
C VAL A 165 9.80 29.00 7.76
N LEU A 166 8.46 29.10 7.73
CA LEU A 166 7.72 30.10 8.51
C LEU A 166 7.96 29.96 10.02
N ALA A 167 8.00 28.74 10.56
CA ALA A 167 8.30 28.51 11.97
C ALA A 167 9.73 28.93 12.33
N SER A 168 10.70 28.68 11.45
CA SER A 168 12.11 29.06 11.64
C SER A 168 12.31 30.58 11.55
N GLU A 169 11.65 31.24 10.61
CA GLU A 169 11.65 32.70 10.47
C GLU A 169 11.02 33.39 11.69
N ASN A 170 9.90 32.87 12.18
CA ASN A 170 9.26 33.38 13.40
C ASN A 170 10.13 33.17 14.65
N ALA A 171 10.80 32.02 14.77
CA ALA A 171 11.73 31.76 15.88
C ALA A 171 12.94 32.71 15.87
N ALA A 172 13.50 32.98 14.68
CA ALA A 172 14.59 33.96 14.51
C ALA A 172 14.16 35.39 14.84
N ALA A 173 12.92 35.79 14.48
CA ALA A 173 12.38 37.10 14.80
C ALA A 173 12.19 37.32 16.32
N THR A 174 11.76 36.29 17.06
CA THR A 174 11.66 36.34 18.53
C THR A 174 13.02 36.45 19.23
N HIS A 175 14.07 35.81 18.72
CA HIS A 175 15.41 35.93 19.32
C HIS A 175 16.06 37.31 19.07
N THR A 176 15.71 37.98 17.96
CA THR A 176 16.26 39.29 17.61
C THR A 176 15.63 40.43 18.41
N THR A 177 14.36 40.27 18.82
CA THR A 177 13.64 41.28 19.63
C THR A 177 14.05 41.27 21.10
N VAL A 178 14.48 40.13 21.64
CA VAL A 178 14.97 40.03 23.03
C VAL A 178 16.34 40.70 23.19
N ARG A 179 17.22 40.62 22.19
CA ARG A 179 18.57 41.24 22.23
C ARG A 179 18.61 42.75 22.07
N LYS A 180 17.54 43.40 21.60
CA LYS A 180 17.46 44.87 21.46
C LYS A 180 16.89 45.59 22.69
N LYS A 181 16.56 44.87 23.76
CA LYS A 181 15.99 45.40 25.01
C LYS A 181 16.92 45.25 26.23
N GLN A 182 18.20 44.97 26.03
CA GLN A 182 19.23 45.01 27.06
C GLN A 182 20.17 46.19 26.82
#